data_AF-A0AAJ1RRE0-F1
#
_entry.id   AF-A0AAJ1RRE0-F1
#
_cell.length_a   1.000
_cell.length_b   1.000
_cell.length_c   1.000
_cell.angle_alpha   90.00
_cell.angle_beta   90.00
_cell.angle_gamma   90.00
#
_symmetry.space_group_name_H-M   'P 1'
#
loop_
_entity.id
_entity.type
_entity.pdbx_description
1 polymer ?
#
loop_
_entity_poly.entity_id
_entity_poly.type
_entity_poly.pdbx_seq_one_letter_code
_entity_poly.pdbx_strand_id
1 'polypeptide(L)'
;MSLPRSSMNMMGFAVCCLSCDEPDVAGSERCRSCISSHSRTRERLSTQATSKADRLAREFVTMLSNPAAHTEDPTHGEMMIHYSSLIDAHQGQAPAKTIEEMVAVFERQRNKRQRSLIRDVANQNEWNDVELDAEQREEMLAKITGERPKHMPSWEELLSEVEELLEED
;
A
#
# COMPACT_ATOMS: atom_id res chain seq x y z
N MET A 1 2.11 -23.83 23.64
CA MET A 1 1.27 -23.06 22.70
C MET A 1 1.88 -23.27 21.32
N SER A 2 1.14 -23.89 20.40
CA SER A 2 1.59 -24.12 19.03
C SER A 2 1.61 -22.80 18.26
N LEU A 3 2.72 -22.48 17.60
CA LEU A 3 2.78 -21.31 16.73
C LEU A 3 1.94 -21.57 15.47
N PRO A 4 1.12 -20.60 15.02
CA PRO A 4 0.43 -20.68 13.76
C PRO A 4 1.38 -20.98 12.61
N ARG A 5 1.05 -22.04 11.85
CA ARG A 5 1.75 -22.34 10.61
C ARG A 5 1.50 -21.21 9.62
N SER A 6 2.52 -20.77 8.89
CA SER A 6 2.42 -19.68 7.91
C SER A 6 1.24 -19.86 6.94
N SER A 7 1.03 -21.07 6.42
CA SER A 7 -0.10 -21.40 5.54
C SER A 7 -1.46 -21.16 6.21
N MET A 8 -1.61 -21.54 7.48
CA MET A 8 -2.85 -21.33 8.24
C MET A 8 -3.09 -19.85 8.51
N ASN A 9 -2.03 -19.10 8.80
CA ASN A 9 -2.10 -17.66 9.00
C ASN A 9 -2.55 -16.93 7.72
N MET A 10 -1.94 -17.24 6.57
CA MET A 10 -2.35 -16.67 5.27
C MET A 10 -3.80 -17.00 4.89
N MET A 11 -4.29 -18.16 5.34
CA MET A 11 -5.68 -18.56 5.15
C MET A 11 -6.65 -18.02 6.24
N GLY A 12 -6.21 -17.15 7.15
CA GLY A 12 -7.08 -16.62 8.20
C GLY A 12 -7.56 -17.67 9.21
N PHE A 13 -6.83 -18.77 9.36
CA PHE A 13 -7.11 -19.85 10.31
C PHE A 13 -6.03 -19.94 11.40
N ALA A 14 -5.39 -18.82 11.74
CA ALA A 14 -4.39 -18.78 12.80
C ALA A 14 -4.95 -19.29 14.13
N VAL A 15 -6.19 -18.92 14.45
CA VAL A 15 -6.94 -19.38 15.64
C VAL A 15 -6.97 -20.90 15.75
N CYS A 16 -7.16 -21.62 14.64
CA CYS A 16 -7.20 -23.09 14.65
C CYS A 16 -5.86 -23.69 15.10
N CYS A 17 -4.74 -23.03 14.81
CA CYS A 17 -3.43 -23.45 15.32
C CYS A 17 -3.22 -23.04 16.78
N LEU A 18 -3.72 -21.88 17.20
CA LEU A 18 -3.56 -21.39 18.59
C LEU A 18 -4.37 -22.23 19.59
N SER A 19 -5.50 -22.76 19.15
CA SER A 19 -6.36 -23.67 19.92
C SER A 19 -5.96 -25.15 19.79
N CYS A 20 -4.90 -25.46 19.05
CA CYS A 20 -4.45 -26.83 18.83
C CYS A 20 -3.62 -27.34 20.03
N ASP A 21 -3.82 -28.61 20.38
CA ASP A 21 -3.06 -29.32 21.43
C ASP A 21 -1.81 -30.04 20.89
N GLU A 22 -1.63 -30.09 19.56
CA GLU A 22 -0.50 -30.74 18.92
C GLU A 22 0.82 -29.97 19.20
N PRO A 23 1.93 -30.66 19.55
CA PRO A 23 3.22 -30.00 19.75
C PRO A 23 3.71 -29.32 18.47
N ASP A 24 4.43 -28.22 18.64
CA ASP A 24 4.98 -27.45 17.51
C ASP A 24 6.24 -28.09 16.93
N VAL A 25 6.05 -29.23 16.26
CA VAL A 25 7.11 -29.96 15.56
C VAL A 25 6.91 -29.79 14.07
N ALA A 26 7.92 -29.27 13.36
CA ALA A 26 7.85 -29.10 11.91
C ALA A 26 7.59 -30.44 11.21
N GLY A 27 6.66 -30.45 10.26
CA GLY A 27 6.35 -31.64 9.45
C GLY A 27 5.45 -32.70 10.12
N SER A 28 4.87 -32.41 11.29
CA SER A 28 3.93 -33.35 11.94
C SER A 28 2.79 -33.73 10.98
N GLU A 29 2.44 -35.01 10.97
CA GLU A 29 1.43 -35.55 10.05
C GLU A 29 0.05 -34.94 10.30
N ARG A 30 -0.28 -34.70 11.58
CA ARG A 30 -1.53 -34.04 11.97
C ARG A 30 -1.60 -32.61 11.44
N CYS A 31 -0.54 -31.82 11.55
CA CYS A 31 -0.51 -30.47 10.99
C CYS A 31 -0.64 -30.49 9.46
N ARG A 32 0.02 -31.44 8.77
CA ARG A 32 -0.11 -31.61 7.31
C ARG A 32 -1.57 -31.90 6.90
N SER A 33 -2.21 -32.84 7.60
CA SER A 33 -3.62 -33.18 7.36
C SER A 33 -4.55 -31.98 7.63
N CYS A 34 -4.36 -31.29 8.76
CA CYS A 34 -5.11 -30.10 9.15
C CYS A 34 -5.03 -29.01 8.08
N ILE A 35 -3.82 -28.63 7.65
CA ILE A 35 -3.61 -27.62 6.60
C ILE A 35 -4.32 -28.02 5.31
N SER A 36 -4.19 -29.29 4.89
CA SER A 36 -4.83 -29.78 3.66
C SER A 36 -6.36 -29.75 3.72
N SER A 37 -6.93 -29.99 4.90
CA SER A 37 -8.39 -29.98 5.12
C SER A 37 -8.93 -28.54 5.09
N HIS A 38 -8.26 -27.62 5.77
CA HIS A 38 -8.63 -26.20 5.76
C HIS A 38 -8.49 -25.59 4.38
N SER A 39 -7.42 -25.92 3.64
CA SER A 39 -7.24 -25.45 2.26
C SER A 39 -8.39 -25.88 1.35
N ARG A 40 -8.77 -27.17 1.38
CA ARG A 40 -9.90 -27.69 0.59
C ARG A 40 -11.22 -27.06 0.98
N THR A 41 -11.43 -26.85 2.28
CA THR A 41 -12.66 -26.21 2.78
C THR A 41 -12.74 -24.76 2.33
N ARG A 42 -11.63 -24.00 2.41
CA ARG A 42 -11.55 -22.62 1.94
C ARG A 42 -11.79 -22.52 0.43
N GLU A 43 -11.20 -23.42 -0.35
CA GLU A 43 -11.43 -23.50 -1.79
C GLU A 43 -12.89 -23.80 -2.11
N ARG A 44 -13.51 -24.78 -1.46
CA ARG A 44 -14.94 -25.08 -1.61
C ARG A 44 -15.81 -23.86 -1.26
N LEU A 45 -15.51 -23.20 -0.15
CA LEU A 45 -16.21 -21.99 0.31
C LEU A 45 -15.85 -20.73 -0.48
N SER A 46 -14.97 -20.79 -1.48
CA SER A 46 -14.72 -19.65 -2.38
C SER A 46 -15.75 -19.55 -3.51
N THR A 47 -16.43 -20.66 -3.83
CA THR A 47 -17.45 -20.75 -4.91
C THR A 47 -18.74 -20.01 -4.54
N GLN A 48 -19.83 -20.15 -5.30
CA GLN A 48 -21.13 -19.59 -4.88
C GLN A 48 -21.78 -20.45 -3.78
N ALA A 49 -22.34 -19.82 -2.74
CA ALA A 49 -23.07 -20.54 -1.70
C ALA A 49 -24.39 -21.12 -2.24
N THR A 50 -24.56 -22.44 -2.17
CA THR A 50 -25.76 -23.14 -2.67
C THR A 50 -26.78 -23.42 -1.58
N SER A 51 -26.35 -23.51 -0.31
CA SER A 51 -27.22 -23.80 0.84
C SER A 51 -27.11 -22.74 1.95
N LYS A 52 -28.10 -22.73 2.87
CA LYS A 52 -28.02 -21.91 4.10
C LYS A 52 -26.82 -22.30 4.97
N ALA A 53 -26.49 -23.60 5.00
CA ALA A 53 -25.32 -24.10 5.72
C ALA A 53 -24.02 -23.55 5.11
N ASP A 54 -23.92 -23.41 3.79
CA ASP A 54 -22.74 -22.82 3.16
C ASP A 54 -22.60 -21.33 3.46
N ARG A 55 -23.71 -20.61 3.57
CA ARG A 55 -23.70 -19.19 3.97
C ARG A 55 -23.20 -19.05 5.41
N LEU A 56 -23.77 -19.83 6.32
CA LEU A 56 -23.35 -19.86 7.72
C LEU A 56 -21.87 -20.25 7.87
N ALA A 57 -21.40 -21.25 7.11
CA ALA A 57 -20.00 -21.65 7.12
C ALA A 57 -19.07 -20.51 6.68
N ARG A 58 -19.47 -19.70 5.69
CA ARG A 58 -18.70 -18.52 5.26
C ARG A 58 -18.66 -17.45 6.33
N GLU A 59 -19.79 -17.17 6.96
CA GLU A 59 -19.86 -16.21 8.07
C GLU A 59 -18.90 -16.62 9.19
N PHE A 60 -18.87 -17.91 9.58
CA PHE A 60 -17.91 -18.40 10.56
C PHE A 60 -16.45 -18.28 10.12
N VAL A 61 -16.13 -18.59 8.87
CA VAL A 61 -14.76 -18.43 8.35
C VAL A 61 -14.35 -16.95 8.36
N THR A 62 -15.25 -16.04 8.01
CA THR A 62 -15.02 -14.59 8.08
C THR A 62 -14.75 -14.15 9.52
N MET A 63 -15.58 -14.58 10.48
CA MET A 63 -15.39 -14.27 11.90
C MET A 63 -14.03 -14.78 12.41
N LEU A 64 -13.69 -16.04 12.11
CA LEU A 64 -12.40 -16.63 12.53
C LEU A 64 -11.18 -15.94 11.91
N SER A 65 -11.33 -15.38 10.70
CA SER A 65 -10.25 -14.67 10.02
C SER A 65 -9.93 -13.29 10.61
N ASN A 66 -10.91 -12.67 11.27
CA ASN A 66 -10.74 -11.39 11.95
C ASN A 66 -11.61 -11.30 13.21
N PRO A 67 -11.30 -12.04 14.28
CA PRO A 67 -12.16 -12.11 15.48
C PRO A 67 -12.39 -10.74 16.12
N ALA A 68 -11.38 -9.86 16.10
CA ALA A 68 -11.45 -8.52 16.68
C ALA A 68 -12.58 -7.65 16.09
N ALA A 69 -12.98 -7.88 14.83
CA ALA A 69 -14.08 -7.14 14.21
C ALA A 69 -15.49 -7.63 14.63
N HIS A 70 -15.56 -8.73 15.37
CA HIS A 70 -16.81 -9.43 15.68
C HIS A 70 -17.02 -9.67 17.19
N THR A 71 -16.34 -8.90 18.05
CA THR A 71 -16.48 -9.02 19.51
C THR A 71 -17.86 -8.61 20.03
N GLU A 72 -18.56 -7.75 19.31
CA GLU A 72 -19.92 -7.28 19.65
C GLU A 72 -21.02 -8.18 19.08
N ASP A 73 -20.67 -9.32 18.46
CA ASP A 73 -21.68 -10.26 17.95
C ASP A 73 -22.48 -10.85 19.13
N PRO A 74 -23.83 -10.81 19.08
CA PRO A 74 -24.66 -11.21 20.22
C PRO A 74 -24.59 -12.71 20.55
N THR A 75 -24.09 -13.54 19.63
CA THR A 75 -24.01 -15.00 19.82
C THR A 75 -22.57 -15.48 19.98
N HIS A 76 -21.63 -14.89 19.23
CA HIS A 76 -20.25 -15.36 19.13
C HIS A 76 -19.24 -14.40 19.74
N GLY A 77 -19.66 -13.23 20.22
CA GLY A 77 -18.78 -12.16 20.69
C GLY A 77 -17.81 -12.59 21.78
N GLU A 78 -18.27 -13.34 22.78
CA GLU A 78 -17.42 -13.88 23.85
C GLU A 78 -16.29 -14.77 23.29
N MET A 79 -16.59 -15.62 22.31
CA MET A 79 -15.59 -16.47 21.66
C MET A 79 -14.65 -15.65 20.79
N MET A 80 -15.14 -14.60 20.12
CA MET A 80 -14.32 -13.71 19.31
C MET A 80 -13.33 -12.91 20.16
N ILE A 81 -13.74 -12.47 21.35
CA ILE A 81 -12.84 -11.86 22.35
C ILE A 81 -11.73 -12.84 22.74
N HIS A 82 -12.09 -14.09 23.04
CA HIS A 82 -11.10 -15.12 23.38
C HIS A 82 -10.11 -15.36 22.23
N TYR A 83 -10.58 -15.52 21.00
CA TYR A 83 -9.72 -15.71 19.84
C TYR A 83 -8.84 -14.50 19.53
N SER A 84 -9.36 -13.28 19.70
CA SER A 84 -8.55 -12.06 19.59
C SER A 84 -7.42 -12.08 20.61
N SER A 85 -7.70 -12.42 21.86
CA SER A 85 -6.67 -12.47 22.92
C SER A 85 -5.56 -13.48 22.63
N LEU A 86 -5.89 -14.63 22.01
CA LEU A 86 -4.89 -15.62 21.58
C LEU A 86 -4.01 -15.07 20.45
N ILE A 87 -4.62 -14.37 19.48
CA ILE A 87 -3.90 -13.74 18.37
C ILE A 87 -2.96 -12.66 18.90
N ASP A 88 -3.44 -11.79 19.79
CA ASP A 88 -2.66 -10.70 20.38
C ASP A 88 -1.47 -11.24 21.20
N ALA A 89 -1.70 -12.29 22.00
CA ALA A 89 -0.64 -12.98 22.73
C ALA A 89 0.40 -13.61 21.79
N HIS A 90 -0.01 -14.09 20.62
CA HIS A 90 0.89 -14.70 19.63
C HIS A 90 1.68 -13.66 18.82
N GLN A 91 1.03 -12.63 18.31
CA GLN A 91 1.67 -11.56 17.53
C GLN A 91 2.58 -10.68 18.41
N GLY A 92 2.38 -10.75 19.73
CA GLY A 92 2.95 -9.84 20.69
C GLY A 92 2.22 -8.50 20.64
N GLN A 93 2.31 -7.73 21.72
CA GLN A 93 1.97 -6.31 21.60
C GLN A 93 3.00 -5.69 20.67
N ALA A 94 2.60 -5.31 19.45
CA ALA A 94 3.39 -4.39 18.66
C ALA A 94 3.63 -3.17 19.57
N PRO A 95 4.89 -2.78 19.84
CA PRO A 95 5.15 -1.62 20.69
C PRO A 95 4.37 -0.44 20.12
N ALA A 96 3.74 0.34 21.01
CA ALA A 96 3.04 1.54 20.60
C ALA A 96 4.03 2.41 19.81
N LYS A 97 3.78 2.56 18.50
CA LYS A 97 4.68 3.32 17.63
C LYS A 97 4.69 4.76 18.12
N THR A 98 5.81 5.21 18.67
CA THR A 98 5.96 6.59 19.08
C THR A 98 6.00 7.49 17.84
N ILE A 99 5.72 8.78 18.01
CA ILE A 99 5.85 9.77 16.93
C ILE A 99 7.26 9.74 16.35
N GLU A 100 8.28 9.53 17.20
CA GLU A 100 9.69 9.44 16.82
C GLU A 100 9.96 8.24 15.91
N GLU A 101 9.39 7.08 16.21
CA GLU A 101 9.51 5.88 15.35
C GLU A 101 8.83 6.08 13.99
N MET A 102 7.67 6.75 13.97
CA MET A 102 7.00 7.11 12.72
C MET A 102 7.86 8.06 11.88
N VAL A 103 8.39 9.12 12.49
CA VAL A 103 9.30 10.07 11.82
C VAL A 103 10.53 9.34 11.27
N ALA A 104 11.15 8.44 12.04
CA ALA A 104 12.30 7.66 11.60
C ALA A 104 11.98 6.71 10.42
N VAL A 105 10.74 6.23 10.29
CA VAL A 105 10.29 5.46 9.12
C VAL A 105 10.09 6.37 7.92
N PHE A 106 9.47 7.55 8.11
CA PHE A 106 9.30 8.55 7.05
C PHE A 106 10.65 9.06 6.51
N GLU A 107 11.61 9.35 7.39
CA GLU A 107 12.97 9.74 6.99
C GLU A 107 13.68 8.64 6.21
N ARG A 108 13.58 7.39 6.65
CA ARG A 108 14.12 6.24 5.91
C ARG A 108 13.48 6.07 4.53
N GLN A 109 12.18 6.35 4.38
CA GLN A 109 11.51 6.32 3.08
C GLN A 109 11.90 7.51 2.20
N ARG A 110 12.04 8.71 2.78
CA ARG A 110 12.46 9.92 2.07
C ARG A 110 13.89 9.82 1.53
N ASN A 111 14.77 9.16 2.28
CA ASN A 111 16.16 8.93 1.90
C ASN A 111 16.34 7.75 0.93
N LYS A 112 15.31 6.93 0.69
CA LYS A 112 15.34 5.93 -0.37
C LYS A 112 15.14 6.64 -1.71
N ARG A 113 16.19 6.67 -2.54
CA ARG A 113 16.08 7.07 -3.95
C ARG A 113 15.06 6.18 -4.65
N GLN A 114 13.93 6.75 -5.03
CA GLN A 114 12.94 6.10 -5.90
C GLN A 114 13.49 6.08 -7.33
N ARG A 115 14.43 5.17 -7.60
CA ARG A 115 14.87 4.85 -8.97
C ARG A 115 13.78 4.01 -9.60
N SER A 116 12.90 4.63 -10.37
CA SER A 116 11.99 3.86 -11.22
C SER A 116 12.68 3.68 -12.57
N LEU A 117 12.87 2.43 -12.98
CA LEU A 117 13.51 2.10 -14.27
C LEU A 117 12.81 2.80 -15.45
N ILE A 118 11.50 3.02 -15.34
CA ILE A 118 10.71 3.75 -16.35
C ILE A 118 11.06 5.24 -16.37
N ARG A 119 11.21 5.90 -15.20
CA ARG A 119 11.58 7.32 -15.12
C ARG A 119 13.01 7.55 -15.61
N ASP A 120 13.92 6.65 -15.28
CA ASP A 120 15.34 6.75 -15.64
C ASP A 120 15.57 6.49 -17.15
N VAL A 121 14.70 5.71 -17.81
CA VAL A 121 14.80 5.43 -19.26
C VAL A 121 13.99 6.42 -20.11
N ALA A 122 12.85 6.90 -19.61
CA ALA A 122 11.97 7.81 -20.35
C ALA A 122 12.42 9.27 -20.29
N ASN A 123 13.09 9.70 -19.21
CA ASN A 123 13.57 11.06 -19.08
C ASN A 123 15.01 11.19 -19.60
N GLN A 124 15.15 11.37 -20.93
CA GLN A 124 16.44 11.65 -21.58
C GLN A 124 16.77 13.15 -21.63
N ASN A 125 16.12 13.97 -20.79
CA ASN A 125 16.39 15.40 -20.76
C ASN A 125 17.80 15.65 -20.18
N GLU A 126 18.70 16.12 -21.04
CA GLU A 126 20.10 16.44 -20.72
C GLU A 126 20.24 17.55 -19.66
N TRP A 127 19.17 18.30 -19.40
CA TRP A 127 19.16 19.47 -18.51
C TRP A 127 18.39 19.24 -17.20
N ASN A 128 17.95 18.01 -16.91
CA ASN A 128 17.04 17.72 -15.80
C ASN A 128 17.65 17.94 -14.40
N ASP A 129 18.97 17.89 -14.25
CA ASP A 129 19.68 18.02 -12.97
C ASP A 129 21.00 18.80 -13.08
N VAL A 130 21.11 19.69 -14.08
CA VAL A 130 22.30 20.53 -14.31
C VAL A 130 21.94 21.99 -14.10
N GLU A 131 22.73 22.72 -13.31
CA GLU A 131 22.62 24.18 -13.26
C GLU A 131 23.09 24.76 -14.60
N LEU A 132 22.15 25.29 -15.37
CA LEU A 132 22.43 25.85 -16.69
C LEU A 132 23.12 27.22 -16.56
N ASP A 133 24.22 27.39 -17.27
CA ASP A 133 24.85 28.68 -17.49
C ASP A 133 23.99 29.57 -18.43
N ALA A 134 24.39 30.83 -18.59
CA ALA A 134 23.60 31.80 -19.37
C ALA A 134 23.47 31.42 -20.86
N GLU A 135 24.49 30.76 -21.42
CA GLU A 135 24.52 30.37 -22.83
C GLU A 135 23.65 29.12 -23.07
N GLN A 136 23.71 28.15 -22.16
CA GLN A 136 22.89 26.94 -22.17
C GLN A 136 21.41 27.25 -21.94
N ARG A 137 21.09 28.26 -21.12
CA ARG A 137 19.71 28.75 -20.97
C ARG A 137 19.17 29.33 -22.26
N GLU A 138 19.99 30.14 -22.95
CA GLU A 138 19.63 30.70 -24.25
C GLU A 138 19.44 29.62 -25.32
N GLU A 139 20.30 28.59 -25.34
CA GLU A 139 20.14 27.43 -26.23
C GLU A 139 18.86 26.65 -25.95
N MET A 140 18.55 26.40 -24.67
CA MET A 140 17.31 25.74 -24.25
C MET A 140 16.09 26.55 -24.66
N LEU A 141 16.10 27.86 -24.43
CA LEU A 141 15.02 28.76 -24.83
C LEU A 141 14.82 28.75 -26.35
N ALA A 142 15.90 28.81 -27.13
CA ALA A 142 15.85 28.73 -28.58
C ALA A 142 15.22 27.41 -29.09
N LYS A 143 15.52 26.27 -28.45
CA LYS A 143 14.87 24.98 -28.81
C LYS A 143 13.38 24.93 -28.45
N ILE A 144 12.93 25.69 -27.44
CA ILE A 144 11.52 25.76 -27.04
C ILE A 144 10.73 26.72 -27.93
N THR A 145 11.30 27.88 -28.26
CA THR A 145 10.58 28.95 -28.99
C THR A 145 10.78 28.93 -30.50
N GLY A 146 11.70 28.11 -31.02
CA GLY A 146 12.08 28.13 -32.44
C GLY A 146 12.90 29.39 -32.80
N GLU A 147 12.84 29.84 -34.05
CA GLU A 147 13.43 31.13 -34.45
C GLU A 147 12.75 32.28 -33.68
N ARG A 148 13.51 32.98 -32.83
CA ARG A 148 13.04 34.22 -32.21
C ARG A 148 12.50 35.16 -33.29
N PRO A 149 11.36 35.85 -33.07
CA PRO A 149 10.98 36.95 -33.94
C PRO A 149 12.17 37.91 -34.07
N LYS A 150 12.58 38.23 -35.30
CA LYS A 150 13.74 39.10 -35.58
C LYS A 150 13.62 40.49 -34.92
N HIS A 151 12.41 40.85 -34.50
CA HIS A 151 12.11 42.03 -33.72
C HIS A 151 11.22 41.62 -32.54
N MET A 152 11.76 41.75 -31.33
CA MET A 152 10.94 41.77 -30.12
C MET A 152 10.80 43.26 -29.76
N PRO A 153 9.60 43.84 -29.85
CA PRO A 153 9.43 45.26 -29.59
C PRO A 153 9.86 45.58 -28.16
N SER A 154 10.54 46.71 -28.00
CA SER A 154 10.95 47.19 -26.69
C SER A 154 9.73 47.61 -25.87
N TRP A 155 9.89 47.72 -24.55
CA TRP A 155 8.83 48.22 -23.68
C TRP A 155 8.38 49.64 -24.07
N GLU A 156 9.28 50.48 -24.57
CA GLU A 156 8.92 51.82 -25.07
C GLU A 156 8.08 51.75 -26.35
N GLU A 157 8.39 50.85 -27.29
CA GLU A 157 7.59 50.66 -28.51
C GLU A 157 6.19 50.13 -28.19
N LEU A 158 6.08 49.17 -27.26
CA LEU A 158 4.78 48.64 -26.82
C LEU A 158 3.97 49.70 -26.08
N LEU A 159 4.61 50.56 -25.29
CA LEU A 159 3.93 51.66 -24.60
C LEU A 159 3.45 52.72 -25.58
N SER A 160 4.25 53.06 -26.59
CA SER A 160 3.85 53.98 -27.66
C SER A 160 2.69 53.44 -28.48
N GLU A 161 2.67 52.14 -28.81
CA GLU A 161 1.57 51.49 -29.52
C GLU A 161 0.27 51.51 -28.70
N VAL A 162 0.37 51.33 -27.38
CA VAL A 162 -0.78 51.46 -26.46
C VAL A 162 -1.23 52.91 -26.33
N GLU A 163 -0.31 53.88 -26.33
CA GLU A 163 -0.63 55.32 -26.28
C GLU A 163 -1.35 55.78 -27.55
N GLU A 164 -0.90 55.37 -28.74
CA GLU A 164 -1.60 55.62 -30.01
C GLU A 164 -3.03 55.03 -30.01
N LEU A 165 -3.20 53.83 -29.46
CA LEU A 165 -4.50 53.17 -29.31
C LEU A 165 -5.45 53.88 -28.34
N LEU A 166 -4.90 54.65 -27.39
CA LEU A 166 -5.67 55.41 -26.41
C LEU A 166 -5.94 56.86 -26.85
N GLU A 167 -5.21 57.38 -27.83
CA GLU A 167 -5.42 58.72 -28.43
C GLU A 167 -6.42 58.71 -29.60
N GLU A 168 -6.80 57.54 -30.15
CA GLU A 168 -7.83 57.39 -31.18
C GLU A 168 -9.30 57.38 -30.66
N ASP A 169 -9.56 57.76 -29.40
CA ASP A 169 -10.90 57.96 -28.81
C ASP A 169 -11.11 59.36 -28.19
#